data_AF-A0A935T013-F1
#
_entry.id   AF-A0A935T013-F1
#
_cell.length_a   1.000
_cell.length_b   1.000
_cell.length_c   1.000
_cell.angle_alpha   90.00
_cell.angle_beta   90.00
_cell.angle_gamma   90.00
#
_symmetry.space_group_name_H-M   'P 1'
#
loop_
_entity.id
_entity.type
_entity.pdbx_description
1 polymer ?
#
loop_
_entity_poly.entity_id
_entity_poly.type
_entity_poly.pdbx_seq_one_letter_code
_entity_poly.pdbx_strand_id
1 'polypeptide(L)'
;MSNPFFVELGFSGVEIASLTKVVGLAASVVGIVVGGVLVARTSIRPALILGGLLQAVTNLLYVWLAYAGHDLGVLALAVLADNFTGGLASAAFVAYFSSLSRGAYSGTQFAVLTSLMAMGRTLFGGLSGWLATWTDWPVFWVCTALLALPGLLLLVALPEPGRHAERT
;
A
#
# COMPACT_ATOMS: atom_id res chain seq x y z
N MET A 1 -11.68 -0.98 -0.48
CA MET A 1 -12.45 -1.05 -1.74
C MET A 1 -12.65 -2.49 -2.23
N SER A 2 -12.00 -3.49 -1.64
CA SER A 2 -12.11 -4.91 -2.03
C SER A 2 -13.37 -5.64 -1.53
N ASN A 3 -14.22 -4.99 -0.73
CA ASN A 3 -15.41 -5.65 -0.17
C ASN A 3 -16.42 -6.13 -1.24
N PRO A 4 -16.76 -5.35 -2.29
CA PRO A 4 -17.63 -5.83 -3.37
C PRO A 4 -17.05 -7.07 -4.06
N PHE A 5 -15.75 -7.09 -4.33
CA PHE A 5 -15.05 -8.24 -4.90
C PHE A 5 -15.21 -9.51 -4.06
N PHE A 6 -15.02 -9.42 -2.74
CA PHE A 6 -15.18 -10.57 -1.86
C PHE A 6 -16.64 -11.04 -1.77
N VAL A 7 -17.60 -10.11 -1.78
CA VAL A 7 -19.02 -10.46 -1.77
C VAL A 7 -19.43 -11.16 -3.07
N GLU A 8 -18.93 -10.70 -4.21
CA GLU A 8 -19.20 -11.34 -5.52
C GLU A 8 -18.58 -12.73 -5.65
N LEU A 9 -17.45 -12.98 -4.99
CA LEU A 9 -16.86 -14.32 -4.86
C LEU A 9 -17.63 -15.25 -3.90
N GLY A 10 -18.62 -14.71 -3.18
CA GLY A 10 -19.50 -15.47 -2.28
C GLY A 10 -19.02 -15.59 -0.84
N PHE A 11 -18.05 -14.77 -0.41
CA PHE A 11 -17.61 -14.74 0.99
C PHE A 11 -18.66 -14.09 1.90
N SER A 12 -18.83 -14.62 3.11
CA SER A 12 -19.70 -14.03 4.12
C SER A 12 -19.09 -12.76 4.71
N GLY A 13 -19.94 -11.84 5.17
CA GLY A 13 -19.49 -10.63 5.86
C GLY A 13 -18.68 -10.92 7.13
N VAL A 14 -18.92 -12.06 7.78
CA VAL A 14 -18.18 -12.49 8.99
C VAL A 14 -16.78 -12.96 8.61
N GLU A 15 -16.62 -13.76 7.55
CA GLU A 15 -15.31 -14.19 7.06
C GLU A 15 -14.46 -12.99 6.65
N ILE A 16 -15.04 -12.09 5.83
CA ILE A 16 -14.39 -10.86 5.39
C ILE A 16 -13.97 -10.02 6.60
N ALA A 17 -14.89 -9.80 7.56
CA ALA A 17 -14.60 -8.98 8.73
C ALA A 17 -13.52 -9.61 9.63
N SER A 18 -13.55 -10.93 9.83
CA SER A 18 -12.58 -11.63 10.67
C SER A 18 -11.17 -11.53 10.08
N LEU A 19 -11.01 -11.79 8.79
CA LEU A 19 -9.72 -11.73 8.11
C LEU A 19 -9.21 -10.30 8.00
N THR A 20 -10.04 -9.35 7.59
CA THR A 20 -9.60 -7.95 7.42
C THR A 20 -9.28 -7.28 8.76
N LYS A 21 -10.10 -7.48 9.80
CA LYS A 21 -9.92 -6.78 11.07
C LYS A 21 -8.92 -7.42 12.02
N VAL A 22 -8.84 -8.74 12.05
CA VAL A 22 -7.93 -9.44 12.97
C VAL A 22 -6.60 -9.69 12.28
N VAL A 23 -6.62 -10.42 11.17
CA VAL A 23 -5.40 -10.80 10.44
C VAL A 23 -4.79 -9.59 9.74
N GLY A 24 -5.59 -8.81 9.02
CA GLY A 24 -5.14 -7.62 8.31
C GLY A 24 -4.56 -6.55 9.24
N LEU A 25 -5.20 -6.28 10.38
CA LEU A 25 -4.68 -5.31 11.34
C LEU A 25 -3.36 -5.79 11.97
N ALA A 26 -3.30 -7.05 12.41
CA ALA A 26 -2.08 -7.62 12.97
C ALA A 26 -0.93 -7.60 11.94
N ALA A 27 -1.21 -8.00 10.70
CA ALA A 27 -0.25 -7.95 9.60
C ALA A 27 0.23 -6.53 9.32
N SER A 28 -0.67 -5.53 9.33
CA SER A 28 -0.31 -4.12 9.17
C SER A 28 0.63 -3.63 10.25
N VAL A 29 0.36 -3.94 11.51
CA VAL A 29 1.21 -3.55 12.64
C VAL A 29 2.61 -4.18 12.52
N VAL A 30 2.67 -5.47 12.23
CA VAL A 30 3.95 -6.17 12.00
C VAL A 30 4.68 -5.56 10.81
N GLY A 31 3.97 -5.27 9.72
CA GLY A 31 4.49 -4.61 8.53
C GLY A 31 5.10 -3.24 8.84
N ILE A 32 4.43 -2.42 9.65
CA ILE A 32 4.95 -1.10 10.08
C ILE A 32 6.25 -1.26 10.85
N VAL A 33 6.31 -2.20 11.80
CA VAL A 33 7.53 -2.44 12.59
C VAL A 33 8.67 -2.90 11.69
N VAL A 34 8.43 -3.89 10.82
CA VAL A 34 9.44 -4.41 9.88
C VAL A 34 9.89 -3.32 8.90
N GLY A 35 8.96 -2.53 8.37
CA GLY A 35 9.26 -1.40 7.49
C GLY A 35 10.08 -0.31 8.19
N GLY A 36 9.76 0.00 9.45
CA GLY A 36 10.55 0.93 10.26
C GLY A 36 11.99 0.45 10.46
N VAL A 37 12.17 -0.83 10.80
CA VAL A 37 13.51 -1.44 10.91
C VAL A 37 14.24 -1.42 9.57
N LEU A 38 13.56 -1.71 8.47
CA LEU A 38 14.14 -1.68 7.13
C LEU A 38 14.65 -0.29 6.75
N VAL A 39 13.85 0.75 7.01
CA VAL A 39 14.24 2.15 6.78
C VAL A 39 15.44 2.52 7.64
N ALA A 40 15.46 2.11 8.91
CA ALA A 40 16.55 2.40 9.83
C ALA A 40 17.88 1.73 9.44
N ARG A 41 17.84 0.58 8.76
CA ARG A 41 19.03 -0.20 8.40
C ARG A 41 19.58 0.04 6.99
N THR A 42 18.75 0.49 6.05
CA THR A 42 19.16 0.60 4.64
C THR A 42 19.24 2.06 4.23
N SER A 43 18.13 2.63 3.79
CA SER A 43 17.90 4.04 3.47
C SER A 43 16.42 4.18 3.09
N ILE A 44 15.88 5.41 3.08
CA ILE A 44 14.46 5.65 2.78
C ILE A 44 14.08 5.15 1.38
N ARG A 45 14.89 5.44 0.36
CA ARG A 45 14.59 5.11 -1.05
C ARG A 45 14.44 3.60 -1.33
N PRO A 46 15.39 2.71 -0.98
CA PRO A 46 15.22 1.28 -1.21
C PRO A 46 14.03 0.71 -0.43
N ALA A 47 13.75 1.22 0.78
CA ALA A 47 12.58 0.81 1.55
C ALA A 47 11.26 1.21 0.86
N LEU A 48 11.18 2.41 0.29
CA LEU A 48 10.02 2.86 -0.49
C LEU A 48 9.83 2.03 -1.77
N ILE A 49 10.91 1.76 -2.51
CA ILE A 49 10.85 0.95 -3.74
C ILE A 49 10.40 -0.48 -3.42
N LEU A 50 11.00 -1.10 -2.40
CA LEU A 50 10.62 -2.46 -1.99
C LEU A 50 9.17 -2.51 -1.51
N GLY A 51 8.76 -1.56 -0.66
CA GLY A 51 7.38 -1.51 -0.16
C GLY A 51 6.37 -1.32 -1.29
N GLY A 52 6.62 -0.38 -2.20
CA GLY A 52 5.72 -0.15 -3.34
C GLY A 52 5.69 -1.32 -4.33
N LEU A 53 6.83 -1.97 -4.58
CA LEU A 53 6.88 -3.15 -5.45
C LEU A 53 6.14 -4.34 -4.83
N LEU A 54 6.39 -4.62 -3.54
CA LEU A 54 5.70 -5.70 -2.83
C LEU A 54 4.19 -5.42 -2.78
N GLN A 55 3.76 -4.18 -2.54
CA GLN A 55 2.34 -3.80 -2.61
C GLN A 55 1.75 -3.98 -4.00
N ALA A 56 2.50 -3.69 -5.07
CA ALA A 56 2.01 -3.91 -6.42
C ALA A 56 1.83 -5.40 -6.71
N VAL A 57 2.71 -6.25 -6.16
CA VAL A 57 2.64 -7.71 -6.31
C VAL A 57 1.46 -8.31 -5.56
N THR A 58 1.03 -7.74 -4.43
CA THR A 58 -0.15 -8.26 -3.69
C THR A 58 -1.44 -8.16 -4.51
N ASN A 59 -1.53 -7.21 -5.45
CA ASN A 59 -2.65 -7.16 -6.41
C ASN A 59 -2.74 -8.43 -7.27
N LEU A 60 -1.61 -9.08 -7.59
CA LEU A 60 -1.60 -10.34 -8.33
C LEU A 60 -2.13 -11.50 -7.49
N LEU A 61 -2.04 -11.43 -6.15
CA LEU A 61 -2.71 -12.40 -5.27
C LEU A 61 -4.23 -12.28 -5.36
N TYR A 62 -4.77 -11.08 -5.57
CA TYR A 62 -6.20 -10.89 -5.82
C TYR A 62 -6.63 -11.38 -7.22
N VAL A 63 -5.75 -11.31 -8.22
CA VAL A 63 -5.97 -11.99 -9.51
C VAL A 63 -6.08 -13.50 -9.30
N TRP A 64 -5.16 -14.09 -8.52
CA TRP A 64 -5.22 -15.51 -8.18
C TRP A 64 -6.50 -15.86 -7.42
N LEU A 65 -6.90 -15.03 -6.45
CA LEU A 65 -8.15 -15.21 -5.71
C LEU A 65 -9.38 -15.17 -6.64
N ALA A 66 -9.37 -14.30 -7.66
CA ALA A 66 -10.46 -14.23 -8.63
C ALA A 66 -10.64 -15.54 -9.41
N TYR A 67 -9.56 -16.27 -9.69
CA TYR A 67 -9.62 -17.59 -10.33
C TYR A 67 -9.87 -18.74 -9.34
N ALA A 68 -9.40 -18.62 -8.10
CA ALA A 68 -9.60 -19.63 -7.05
C ALA A 68 -11.05 -19.66 -6.54
N GLY A 69 -11.78 -18.54 -6.63
CA GLY A 69 -13.17 -18.45 -6.18
C GLY A 69 -13.27 -18.25 -4.66
N HIS A 70 -14.26 -18.91 -4.04
CA HIS A 70 -14.44 -18.92 -2.59
C HIS A 70 -13.41 -19.84 -1.92
N ASP A 71 -12.17 -19.39 -1.81
CA ASP A 71 -11.12 -20.04 -1.04
C ASP A 71 -10.64 -19.15 0.10
N LEU A 72 -10.94 -19.56 1.34
CA LEU A 72 -10.57 -18.82 2.55
C LEU A 72 -9.05 -18.74 2.77
N GLY A 73 -8.30 -19.76 2.34
CA GLY A 73 -6.84 -19.79 2.46
C GLY A 73 -6.19 -18.77 1.53
N VAL A 74 -6.63 -18.73 0.27
CA VAL A 74 -6.14 -17.75 -0.72
C VAL A 74 -6.55 -16.33 -0.31
N LEU A 75 -7.77 -16.12 0.20
CA LEU A 75 -8.21 -14.84 0.73
C LEU A 75 -7.36 -14.39 1.93
N ALA A 76 -7.13 -15.28 2.90
CA ALA A 76 -6.32 -14.99 4.08
C ALA A 76 -4.89 -14.62 3.70
N LEU A 77 -4.29 -15.35 2.75
CA LEU A 77 -2.95 -15.06 2.24
C LEU A 77 -2.89 -13.69 1.54
N ALA A 78 -3.87 -13.39 0.68
CA ALA A 78 -3.92 -12.12 -0.04
C ALA A 78 -4.09 -10.95 0.94
N VAL A 79 -5.01 -11.04 1.90
CA VAL A 79 -5.24 -10.01 2.92
C VAL A 79 -4.02 -9.83 3.81
N LEU A 80 -3.39 -10.92 4.26
CA LEU A 80 -2.21 -10.87 5.11
C LEU A 80 -1.05 -10.21 4.38
N ALA A 81 -0.76 -10.63 3.14
CA ALA A 81 0.30 -10.06 2.34
C ALA A 81 0.04 -8.57 2.06
N ASP A 82 -1.15 -8.21 1.59
CA ASP A 82 -1.52 -6.83 1.23
C ASP A 82 -1.42 -5.86 2.41
N ASN A 83 -1.87 -6.29 3.59
CA ASN A 83 -1.79 -5.48 4.80
C ASN A 83 -0.36 -5.39 5.34
N PHE A 84 0.39 -6.50 5.30
CA PHE A 84 1.79 -6.50 5.73
C PHE A 84 2.64 -5.56 4.87
N THR A 85 2.55 -5.68 3.55
CA THR A 85 3.25 -4.79 2.62
C THR A 85 2.77 -3.35 2.77
N GLY A 86 1.47 -3.16 3.08
CA GLY A 86 0.87 -1.85 3.26
C GLY A 86 1.43 -1.14 4.48
N GLY A 87 1.58 -1.88 5.59
CA GLY A 87 2.26 -1.40 6.78
C GLY A 87 3.73 -1.05 6.51
N LEU A 88 4.44 -1.92 5.78
CA LEU A 88 5.84 -1.72 5.42
C LEU A 88 6.04 -0.46 4.56
N ALA A 89 5.23 -0.29 3.51
CA ALA A 89 5.23 0.89 2.65
C ALA A 89 4.85 2.15 3.43
N SER A 90 3.84 2.07 4.31
CA SER A 90 3.42 3.19 5.16
C SER A 90 4.55 3.70 6.05
N ALA A 91 5.32 2.81 6.68
CA ALA A 91 6.47 3.20 7.50
C ALA A 91 7.53 3.96 6.67
N ALA A 92 7.83 3.48 5.47
CA ALA A 92 8.75 4.14 4.55
C ALA A 92 8.23 5.53 4.09
N PHE A 93 6.93 5.66 3.80
CA PHE A 93 6.32 6.95 3.44
C PHE A 93 6.35 7.96 4.58
N VAL A 94 6.08 7.54 5.81
CA VAL A 94 6.18 8.41 6.99
C VAL A 94 7.61 8.91 7.15
N ALA A 95 8.60 8.02 7.09
CA ALA A 95 10.01 8.42 7.17
C ALA A 95 10.42 9.38 6.04
N TYR A 96 9.91 9.16 4.83
CA TYR A 96 10.14 10.06 3.70
C TYR A 96 9.56 11.46 3.95
N PHE A 97 8.30 11.57 4.37
CA PHE A 97 7.70 12.86 4.70
C PHE A 97 8.40 13.56 5.86
N SER A 98 8.77 12.81 6.90
CA SER A 98 9.58 13.36 8.00
C SER A 98 10.93 13.91 7.51
N SER A 99 11.56 13.29 6.51
CA SER A 99 12.84 13.78 5.95
C SER A 99 12.71 15.09 5.14
N LEU A 100 11.51 15.34 4.58
CA LEU A 100 11.17 16.53 3.81
C LEU A 100 10.73 17.70 4.71
N SER A 101 10.11 17.40 5.85
CA SER A 101 9.67 18.41 6.82
C SER A 101 10.84 18.93 7.64
N ARG A 102 11.28 20.18 7.42
CA ARG A 102 12.46 20.79 8.08
C ARG A 102 12.17 22.21 8.56
N GLY A 103 12.85 22.62 9.63
CA GLY A 103 12.81 23.98 10.16
C GLY A 103 11.62 24.24 11.10
N ALA A 104 11.27 25.52 11.26
CA ALA A 104 10.33 26.00 12.29
C ALA A 104 8.86 25.54 12.09
N TYR A 105 8.48 25.09 10.89
CA TYR A 105 7.10 24.69 10.55
C TYR A 105 6.98 23.23 10.09
N SER A 106 7.86 22.36 10.59
CA SER A 106 7.91 20.94 10.21
C SER A 106 6.58 20.19 10.42
N GLY A 107 5.85 20.53 11.49
CA GLY A 107 4.52 19.97 11.76
C GLY A 107 3.50 20.31 10.66
N THR A 108 3.46 21.56 10.22
CA THR A 108 2.55 22.02 9.16
C THR A 108 2.90 21.38 7.82
N GLN A 109 4.20 21.31 7.48
CA GLN A 109 4.66 20.66 6.24
C GLN A 109 4.27 19.17 6.21
N PHE A 110 4.46 18.47 7.33
CA PHE A 110 4.07 17.07 7.44
C PHE A 110 2.54 16.90 7.29
N ALA A 111 1.76 17.78 7.90
CA ALA A 111 0.30 17.78 7.79
C ALA A 111 -0.17 18.01 6.34
N VAL A 112 0.44 18.95 5.62
CA VAL A 112 0.11 19.21 4.21
C VAL A 112 0.46 18.00 3.32
N LEU A 113 1.65 17.41 3.49
CA LEU A 113 2.07 16.23 2.72
C LEU A 113 1.17 15.01 2.97
N THR A 114 0.83 14.75 4.24
CA THR A 114 -0.08 13.65 4.59
C THR A 114 -1.51 13.89 4.12
N SER A 115 -1.98 15.14 4.14
CA SER A 115 -3.28 15.53 3.59
C SER A 115 -3.34 15.34 2.07
N LEU A 116 -2.28 15.71 1.35
CA LEU A 116 -2.20 15.50 -0.10
C LEU A 116 -2.21 14.00 -0.45
N MET A 117 -1.48 13.19 0.30
CA MET A 117 -1.48 11.73 0.16
C MET A 117 -2.88 11.15 0.44
N ALA A 118 -3.56 11.62 1.49
CA ALA A 118 -4.92 11.20 1.82
C ALA A 118 -5.92 11.60 0.72
N MET A 119 -5.78 12.79 0.15
CA MET A 119 -6.60 13.26 -0.97
C MET A 119 -6.43 12.35 -2.19
N GLY A 120 -5.18 12.06 -2.57
CA GLY A 120 -4.89 11.13 -3.67
C GLY A 120 -5.51 9.75 -3.44
N ARG A 121 -5.31 9.17 -2.25
CA ARG A 121 -5.90 7.87 -1.87
C ARG A 121 -7.41 7.86 -2.01
N THR A 122 -8.08 8.92 -1.57
CA THR A 122 -9.55 9.03 -1.63
C THR A 122 -10.04 9.19 -3.07
N LEU A 123 -9.39 10.03 -3.88
CA LEU A 123 -9.73 10.23 -5.29
C LEU A 123 -9.58 8.92 -6.08
N PHE A 124 -8.41 8.27 -5.99
CA PHE A 124 -8.17 7.01 -6.69
C PHE A 124 -9.03 5.86 -6.14
N GLY A 125 -9.31 5.85 -4.83
CA GLY A 125 -10.24 4.91 -4.23
C GLY A 125 -11.65 5.04 -4.80
N GLY A 126 -12.17 6.26 -4.94
CA GLY A 126 -13.48 6.50 -5.57
C GLY A 126 -13.50 6.11 -7.06
N LEU A 127 -12.48 6.51 -7.82
CA LEU A 127 -12.33 6.16 -9.24
C LEU A 127 -12.21 4.64 -9.45
N SER A 128 -11.58 3.93 -8.52
CA SER A 128 -11.44 2.48 -8.58
C SER A 128 -12.78 1.75 -8.52
N GLY A 129 -13.75 2.26 -7.75
CA GLY A 129 -15.10 1.70 -7.70
C GLY A 129 -15.86 1.88 -9.01
N TRP A 130 -15.74 3.05 -9.64
CA TRP A 130 -16.30 3.28 -10.98
C TRP A 130 -15.62 2.39 -12.03
N LEU A 131 -14.30 2.23 -11.99
CA LEU A 131 -13.58 1.37 -12.94
C LEU A 131 -14.00 -0.11 -12.80
N ALA A 132 -14.24 -0.57 -11.56
CA ALA A 132 -14.68 -1.93 -11.28
C ALA A 132 -16.07 -2.25 -11.87
N THR A 133 -16.94 -1.26 -12.11
CA THR A 133 -18.24 -1.52 -12.77
C THR A 133 -18.13 -1.79 -14.26
N TRP A 134 -17.00 -1.44 -14.89
CA TRP A 134 -16.77 -1.56 -16.33
C TRP A 134 -15.72 -2.61 -16.70
N THR A 135 -15.10 -3.28 -15.72
CA THR A 135 -14.00 -4.21 -15.93
C THR A 135 -14.22 -5.50 -15.16
N ASP A 136 -13.73 -6.62 -15.71
CA ASP A 136 -13.68 -7.88 -14.96
C ASP A 136 -12.66 -7.80 -13.83
N TRP A 137 -12.90 -8.51 -12.72
CA TRP A 137 -12.01 -8.48 -11.55
C TRP A 137 -10.53 -8.80 -11.85
N PRO A 138 -10.19 -9.84 -12.63
CA PRO A 138 -8.78 -10.10 -12.96
C PRO A 138 -8.12 -8.93 -13.69
N VAL A 139 -8.83 -8.33 -14.67
CA VAL A 139 -8.34 -7.19 -15.45
C VAL A 139 -8.17 -5.98 -14.54
N PHE A 140 -9.12 -5.72 -13.66
CA PHE A 140 -9.05 -4.65 -12.68
C PHE A 140 -7.79 -4.76 -11.80
N TRP A 141 -7.54 -5.92 -11.21
CA TRP A 141 -6.38 -6.14 -10.33
C TRP A 141 -5.03 -6.09 -11.07
N VAL A 142 -4.98 -6.50 -12.33
CA VAL A 142 -3.77 -6.30 -13.17
C VAL A 142 -3.56 -4.82 -13.47
N CYS A 143 -4.61 -4.09 -13.84
CA CYS A 143 -4.54 -2.65 -14.11
C CYS A 143 -4.07 -1.87 -12.88
N THR A 144 -4.55 -2.21 -11.68
CA THR A 144 -4.10 -1.56 -10.44
C THR A 144 -2.64 -1.87 -10.11
N ALA A 145 -2.17 -3.10 -10.39
CA ALA A 145 -0.75 -3.46 -10.27
C ALA A 145 0.13 -2.64 -11.23
N LEU A 146 -0.31 -2.47 -12.48
CA LEU A 146 0.42 -1.69 -13.48
C LEU A 146 0.41 -0.18 -13.17
N LEU A 147 -0.68 0.34 -12.60
CA LEU A 147 -0.78 1.73 -12.15
C LEU A 147 0.20 2.07 -11.01
N ALA A 148 0.75 1.09 -10.31
CA ALA A 148 1.82 1.32 -9.34
C ALA A 148 3.18 1.63 -10.00
N LEU A 149 3.43 1.12 -11.22
CA LEU A 149 4.67 1.30 -11.96
C LEU A 149 5.04 2.76 -12.21
N PRO A 150 4.16 3.65 -12.71
CA PRO A 150 4.54 5.06 -12.91
C PRO A 150 4.95 5.74 -11.59
N GLY A 151 4.33 5.38 -10.46
CA GLY A 151 4.73 5.88 -9.14
C GLY A 151 6.13 5.42 -8.73
N LEU A 152 6.44 4.14 -8.96
CA LEU A 152 7.77 3.57 -8.71
C LEU A 152 8.84 4.16 -9.64
N LEU A 153 8.53 4.35 -10.92
CA LEU A 153 9.42 4.99 -11.89
C LEU A 153 9.72 6.44 -11.50
N LEU A 154 8.71 7.19 -11.06
CA LEU A 154 8.90 8.55 -10.57
C LEU A 154 9.81 8.57 -9.34
N LEU A 155 9.63 7.64 -8.40
CA LEU A 155 10.48 7.51 -7.22
C LEU A 155 11.95 7.20 -7.58
N VAL A 156 12.18 6.43 -8.63
CA VAL A 156 13.53 6.16 -9.16
C VAL A 156 14.08 7.37 -9.91
N ALA A 157 13.25 8.15 -10.62
CA ALA A 157 13.70 9.36 -11.30
C ALA A 157 14.06 10.49 -10.32
N LEU A 158 13.44 10.52 -9.14
CA LEU A 158 13.69 11.57 -8.14
C LEU A 158 15.08 11.43 -7.48
N PRO A 159 15.75 12.56 -7.18
CA PRO A 159 16.97 12.58 -6.38
C PRO A 159 16.78 11.94 -5.00
N GLU A 160 17.85 11.41 -4.42
CA GLU A 160 17.75 10.70 -3.15
C GLU A 160 17.19 11.60 -2.03
N PRO A 161 16.18 11.12 -1.29
CA PRO A 161 15.68 11.82 -0.12
C PRO A 161 16.78 11.99 0.94
N GLY A 162 17.33 13.19 1.05
CA GLY A 162 18.00 13.64 2.27
C GLY A 162 19.45 13.21 2.51
N ARG A 163 20.28 12.95 1.49
CA ARG A 163 21.73 12.72 1.67
C ARG A 163 22.56 14.01 1.93
N HIS A 164 21.99 14.98 2.65
CA HIS A 164 22.65 16.23 3.04
C HIS A 164 22.95 16.34 4.55
N ALA A 165 22.70 15.29 5.33
CA ALA A 165 23.07 15.26 6.74
C ALA A 165 24.41 14.52 6.90
N GLU A 166 25.54 15.22 6.66
CA GLU A 166 26.88 14.97 7.26
C GLU A 166 27.99 15.90 6.72
N ARG A 167 27.67 17.12 6.29
CA ARG A 167 28.69 18.12 5.93
C ARG A 167 28.32 19.53 6.38
N THR A 168 28.21 19.74 7.69
CA THR A 168 28.49 21.03 8.36
C THR A 168 28.70 20.77 9.83
#